data_AF-A0A7S4VCD1-F1
#
_entry.id   AF-A0A7S4VCD1-F1
#
_cell.length_a   1.000
_cell.length_b   1.000
_cell.length_c   1.000
_cell.angle_alpha   90.00
_cell.angle_beta   90.00
_cell.angle_gamma   90.00
#
_symmetry.space_group_name_H-M   'P 1'
#
loop_
_entity.id
_entity.type
_entity.pdbx_description
1 polymer ?
#
loop_
_entity_poly.entity_id
_entity_poly.type
_entity_poly.pdbx_seq_one_letter_code
_entity_poly.pdbx_strand_id
1 'polypeptide(L)'
;DKNNAKALYLRAQARITPKSSGAVEQEAALKDLRLASQIDPTDKKILRELKGLRCRIHKQRENDIRTFRGLFQRGAIYDNIDDDQNATQGTNQTKKDKQERQYSIEELKSIADRFEQRGMNKEGKELRKHIDDMVCAKKKGIDFRHPSPELMKEGLSRGIDLSNESVVRML
;
A
#
# COMPACT_ATOMS: atom_id res chain seq x y z
N ASP A 1 18.61 -38.60 -20.70
CA ASP A 1 18.31 -37.66 -21.80
C ASP A 1 17.63 -36.39 -21.33
N LYS A 2 17.91 -35.28 -22.01
CA LYS A 2 17.25 -33.99 -21.77
C LYS A 2 15.77 -33.99 -22.17
N ASN A 3 15.36 -34.91 -23.05
CA ASN A 3 14.01 -35.00 -23.61
C ASN A 3 13.21 -36.22 -23.10
N ASN A 4 13.62 -36.84 -21.99
CA ASN A 4 12.89 -37.97 -21.43
C ASN A 4 12.06 -37.52 -20.22
N ALA A 5 10.74 -37.59 -20.34
CA ALA A 5 9.79 -37.16 -19.30
C ALA A 5 10.04 -37.88 -17.95
N LYS A 6 10.33 -39.19 -17.98
CA LYS A 6 10.61 -39.97 -16.76
C LYS A 6 11.90 -39.53 -16.08
N ALA A 7 12.94 -39.24 -16.85
CA ALA A 7 14.21 -38.75 -16.31
C ALA A 7 14.05 -37.37 -15.65
N LEU A 8 13.31 -36.46 -16.29
CA LEU A 8 13.00 -35.13 -15.74
C LEU A 8 12.16 -35.23 -14.47
N TYR A 9 11.17 -36.12 -14.45
CA TYR A 9 10.34 -36.38 -13.26
C TYR A 9 11.17 -36.91 -12.08
N LEU A 10 12.03 -37.90 -12.29
CA LEU A 10 12.89 -38.46 -11.24
C LEU A 10 13.90 -37.43 -10.73
N ARG A 11 14.45 -36.59 -11.63
CA ARG A 11 15.33 -35.49 -11.25
C ARG A 11 14.60 -34.44 -10.40
N ALA A 12 13.37 -34.11 -10.75
CA ALA A 12 12.53 -33.22 -9.97
C ALA A 12 12.26 -33.81 -8.57
N GLN A 13 11.95 -35.11 -8.47
CA GLN A 13 11.79 -35.79 -7.18
C GLN A 13 13.06 -35.72 -6.33
N ALA A 14 14.21 -36.09 -6.90
CA ALA A 14 15.48 -36.06 -6.18
C ALA A 14 15.81 -34.68 -5.57
N ARG A 15 15.32 -33.60 -6.20
CA ARG A 15 15.48 -32.22 -5.70
C ARG A 15 14.52 -31.83 -4.58
N ILE A 16 13.33 -32.44 -4.48
CA ILE A 16 12.30 -32.04 -3.50
C ILE A 16 12.16 -33.03 -2.34
N THR A 17 12.63 -34.26 -2.49
CA THR A 17 12.55 -35.29 -1.45
C THR A 17 13.41 -34.98 -0.21
N PRO A 18 14.65 -34.46 -0.32
CA PRO A 18 15.45 -34.12 0.84
C PRO A 18 14.79 -33.04 1.70
N LYS A 19 14.83 -33.19 3.03
CA LYS A 19 14.29 -32.18 3.96
C LYS A 19 15.05 -30.85 3.92
N SER A 20 16.30 -30.88 3.46
CA SER A 20 17.15 -29.70 3.27
C SER A 20 16.84 -28.91 2.00
N SER A 21 15.89 -29.36 1.17
CA SER A 21 15.56 -28.71 -0.11
C SER A 21 14.92 -27.35 0.14
N GLY A 22 15.56 -26.29 -0.34
CA GLY A 22 15.12 -24.91 -0.19
C GLY A 22 14.37 -24.39 -1.40
N ALA A 23 14.24 -23.06 -1.48
CA ALA A 23 13.55 -22.40 -2.59
C ALA A 23 14.22 -22.68 -3.96
N VAL A 24 15.55 -22.74 -3.99
CA VAL A 24 16.32 -22.96 -5.22
C VAL A 24 16.01 -24.33 -5.83
N GLU A 25 16.02 -25.38 -5.01
CA GLU A 25 15.74 -26.74 -5.44
C GLU A 25 14.29 -26.88 -5.91
N GLN A 26 13.34 -26.24 -5.22
CA GLN A 26 11.93 -26.22 -5.62
C GLN A 26 11.72 -25.54 -6.98
N GLU A 27 12.39 -24.42 -7.25
CA GLU A 27 12.32 -23.74 -8.55
C GLU A 27 12.94 -24.58 -9.67
N ALA A 28 14.07 -25.24 -9.38
CA ALA A 28 14.71 -26.14 -10.32
C ALA A 28 13.82 -27.36 -10.62
N ALA A 29 13.18 -27.95 -9.60
CA ALA A 29 12.21 -29.02 -9.77
C ALA A 29 10.98 -28.58 -10.56
N LEU A 30 10.51 -27.33 -10.37
CA LEU A 30 9.40 -26.76 -11.14
C LEU A 30 9.74 -26.68 -12.63
N LYS A 31 10.96 -26.26 -12.99
CA LYS A 31 11.44 -26.23 -14.37
C LYS A 31 11.43 -27.63 -14.99
N ASP A 32 11.92 -28.63 -14.26
CA ASP A 32 11.95 -30.01 -14.73
C ASP A 32 10.55 -30.58 -14.94
N LEU A 33 9.61 -30.36 -14.00
CA LEU A 33 8.23 -30.84 -14.13
C LEU A 33 7.48 -30.14 -15.27
N ARG A 34 7.77 -28.85 -15.54
CA ARG A 34 7.20 -28.14 -16.69
C ARG A 34 7.66 -28.76 -18.00
N LEU A 35 8.97 -29.01 -18.14
CA LEU A 35 9.52 -29.67 -19.33
C LEU A 35 8.94 -31.09 -19.47
N ALA A 36 8.86 -31.84 -18.37
CA ALA A 36 8.28 -33.17 -18.38
C ALA A 36 6.80 -33.15 -18.83
N SER A 37 6.01 -32.16 -18.39
CA SER A 37 4.61 -32.00 -18.80
C SER A 37 4.42 -31.57 -20.26
N GLN A 38 5.43 -30.95 -20.86
CA GLN A 38 5.41 -30.61 -22.28
C GLN A 38 5.72 -31.83 -23.15
N ILE A 39 6.59 -32.73 -22.67
CA ILE A 39 6.95 -33.97 -23.36
C ILE A 39 5.86 -35.03 -23.22
N ASP A 40 5.33 -35.19 -22.00
CA ASP A 40 4.23 -36.11 -21.70
C ASP A 40 3.10 -35.38 -20.95
N PRO A 41 2.13 -34.82 -21.68
CA PRO A 41 0.98 -34.14 -21.09
C PRO A 41 -0.07 -35.10 -20.53
N THR A 42 0.05 -36.41 -20.78
CA THR A 42 -0.97 -37.40 -20.40
C THR A 42 -0.71 -37.97 -19.01
N ASP A 43 0.56 -37.98 -18.57
CA ASP A 43 0.91 -38.52 -17.26
C ASP A 43 0.33 -37.67 -16.10
N LYS A 44 -0.71 -38.21 -15.48
CA LYS A 44 -1.39 -37.63 -14.32
C LYS A 44 -0.46 -37.44 -13.12
N LYS A 45 0.63 -38.23 -12.98
CA LYS A 45 1.59 -38.09 -11.87
C LYS A 45 2.38 -36.80 -12.00
N ILE A 46 2.92 -36.52 -13.19
CA ILE A 46 3.67 -35.30 -13.48
C ILE A 46 2.77 -34.08 -13.25
N LEU A 47 1.54 -34.10 -13.77
CA LEU A 47 0.59 -33.01 -13.60
C LEU A 47 0.20 -32.77 -12.13
N ARG A 48 0.00 -33.86 -11.36
CA ARG A 48 -0.31 -33.78 -9.93
C ARG A 48 0.84 -33.18 -9.14
N GLU A 49 2.07 -33.64 -9.37
CA GLU A 49 3.26 -33.09 -8.71
C GLU A 49 3.50 -31.64 -9.09
N LEU A 50 3.33 -31.27 -10.37
CA LEU A 50 3.45 -29.90 -10.83
C LEU A 50 2.45 -28.96 -10.12
N LYS A 51 1.18 -29.39 -10.01
CA LYS A 51 0.14 -28.64 -9.29
C LYS A 51 0.48 -28.54 -7.80
N GLY A 52 0.86 -29.66 -7.18
CA GLY A 52 1.23 -29.72 -5.77
C GLY A 52 2.39 -28.80 -5.43
N LEU A 53 3.46 -28.83 -6.24
CA LEU A 53 4.66 -28.01 -6.05
C LEU A 53 4.34 -26.51 -6.17
N ARG A 54 3.51 -26.11 -7.14
CA ARG A 54 3.05 -24.70 -7.25
C ARG A 54 2.30 -24.25 -6.00
N CYS A 55 1.38 -25.08 -5.50
CA CYS A 55 0.65 -24.75 -4.28
C CYS A 55 1.57 -24.66 -3.06
N ARG A 56 2.59 -25.53 -2.94
CA ARG A 56 3.58 -25.46 -1.86
C ARG A 56 4.38 -24.17 -1.92
N ILE A 57 4.92 -23.82 -3.09
CA ILE A 57 5.68 -22.57 -3.28
C ILE A 57 4.81 -21.35 -2.94
N HIS A 58 3.56 -21.34 -3.38
CA HIS A 58 2.64 -20.22 -3.11
C HIS A 58 2.38 -20.07 -1.60
N LYS A 59 2.02 -21.16 -0.92
CA LYS A 59 1.81 -21.16 0.54
C LYS A 59 3.07 -20.77 1.30
N GLN A 60 4.24 -21.23 0.87
CA GLN A 60 5.52 -20.83 1.44
C GLN A 60 5.70 -19.31 1.32
N ARG A 61 5.50 -18.73 0.14
CA ARG A 61 5.58 -17.27 -0.07
C ARG A 61 4.57 -16.50 0.79
N GLU A 62 3.33 -16.95 0.89
CA GLU A 62 2.33 -16.30 1.76
C GLU A 62 2.74 -16.33 3.23
N ASN A 63 3.24 -17.47 3.71
CA ASN A 63 3.76 -17.61 5.07
C ASN A 63 5.01 -16.76 5.30
N ASP A 64 5.92 -16.69 4.33
CA ASP A 64 7.14 -15.89 4.39
C ASP A 64 6.78 -14.41 4.44
N ILE A 65 5.86 -13.95 3.59
CA ILE A 65 5.33 -12.58 3.65
C ILE A 65 4.72 -12.35 5.03
N ARG A 66 3.86 -13.23 5.54
CA ARG A 66 3.24 -13.02 6.85
C ARG A 66 4.26 -12.97 8.00
N THR A 67 5.27 -13.82 7.96
CA THR A 67 6.28 -13.95 9.04
C THR A 67 7.31 -12.83 9.00
N PHE A 68 7.76 -12.46 7.80
CA PHE A 68 8.88 -11.55 7.62
C PHE A 68 8.46 -10.15 7.16
N ARG A 69 7.17 -9.90 6.90
CA ARG A 69 6.65 -8.54 6.66
C ARG A 69 6.88 -7.70 7.91
N GLY A 70 7.54 -6.56 7.74
CA GLY A 70 7.91 -5.66 8.83
C GLY A 70 9.33 -5.88 9.35
N LEU A 71 9.96 -7.03 9.12
CA LEU A 71 11.28 -7.34 9.70
C LEU A 71 12.37 -6.42 9.14
N PHE A 72 12.33 -6.13 7.84
CA PHE A 72 13.29 -5.27 7.15
C PHE A 72 12.79 -3.83 6.94
N GLN A 73 11.58 -3.50 7.43
CA GLN A 73 11.00 -2.16 7.31
C GLN A 73 11.22 -1.31 8.56
N ARG A 74 11.66 -1.91 9.67
CA ARG A 74 12.07 -1.19 10.88
C ARG A 74 13.51 -0.69 10.70
N GLY A 75 13.68 0.48 10.06
CA GLY A 75 14.93 1.25 10.11
C GLY A 75 15.74 1.31 8.82
N ALA A 76 15.14 1.71 7.70
CA ALA A 76 15.94 2.41 6.68
C ALA A 76 16.19 3.84 7.19
N ILE A 77 17.30 4.03 7.92
CA ILE A 77 17.84 5.35 8.32
C ILE A 77 18.84 5.82 7.26
N TYR A 78 18.52 5.61 5.99
CA TYR A 78 19.22 6.27 4.91
C TYR A 78 18.21 7.24 4.32
N ASP A 79 18.39 8.51 4.69
CA ASP A 79 17.78 9.62 3.97
C ASP A 79 18.26 9.54 2.52
N ASN A 80 17.33 9.28 1.62
CA ASN A 80 17.34 9.65 0.21
C ASN A 80 18.73 9.82 -0.43
N ILE A 81 19.36 8.72 -0.83
CA ILE A 81 20.35 8.76 -1.92
C ILE A 81 20.01 7.62 -2.88
N ASP A 82 19.20 7.98 -3.88
CA ASP A 82 19.10 7.35 -5.21
C ASP A 82 18.99 5.82 -5.29
N ASP A 83 17.85 5.23 -4.91
CA ASP A 83 17.53 3.85 -5.29
C ASP A 83 16.08 3.70 -5.78
N ASP A 84 15.76 4.43 -6.84
CA ASP A 84 14.47 4.42 -7.53
C ASP A 84 14.42 3.40 -8.71
N GLN A 85 15.19 2.31 -8.66
CA GLN A 85 15.35 1.43 -9.84
C GLN A 85 14.95 -0.05 -9.66
N ASN A 86 14.64 -0.58 -8.48
CA ASN A 86 14.37 -2.03 -8.37
C ASN A 86 13.21 -2.49 -7.44
N ALA A 87 12.24 -1.62 -7.16
CA ALA A 87 11.07 -1.98 -6.34
C ALA A 87 9.76 -2.16 -7.14
N THR A 88 9.83 -2.34 -8.46
CA THR A 88 8.62 -2.45 -9.31
C THR A 88 8.49 -3.85 -9.90
N GLN A 89 7.97 -4.80 -9.11
CA GLN A 89 7.22 -5.96 -9.63
C GLN A 89 6.53 -6.73 -8.49
N GLY A 90 5.44 -6.17 -7.97
CA GLY A 90 4.53 -6.90 -7.09
C GLY A 90 3.53 -5.98 -6.41
N THR A 91 2.25 -6.20 -6.70
CA THR A 91 1.05 -5.61 -6.04
C THR A 91 0.46 -4.35 -6.66
N ASN A 92 -0.07 -4.49 -7.89
CA ASN A 92 -1.00 -3.52 -8.51
C ASN A 92 -2.46 -3.61 -8.00
N GLN A 93 -2.76 -4.22 -6.84
CA GLN A 93 -4.15 -4.41 -6.41
C GLN A 93 -4.51 -3.91 -5.00
N THR A 94 -3.59 -3.30 -4.26
CA THR A 94 -3.89 -2.76 -2.91
C THR A 94 -3.30 -1.37 -2.67
N LYS A 95 -3.24 -0.54 -3.72
CA LYS A 95 -2.98 0.92 -3.63
C LYS A 95 -4.21 1.77 -3.96
N LYS A 96 -5.43 1.26 -3.73
CA LYS A 96 -6.65 2.09 -3.76
C LYS A 96 -6.99 2.72 -2.42
N ASP A 97 -6.37 2.27 -1.34
CA ASP A 97 -6.65 2.80 -0.01
C ASP A 97 -5.43 3.58 0.49
N LYS A 98 -5.62 4.90 0.66
CA LYS A 98 -4.78 5.83 1.44
C LYS A 98 -3.53 6.44 0.78
N GLN A 99 -3.66 6.93 -0.44
CA GLN A 99 -3.07 8.25 -0.73
C GLN A 99 -4.23 9.20 -0.97
N GLU A 100 -4.66 9.90 0.09
CA GLU A 100 -5.49 11.07 -0.04
C GLU A 100 -4.70 12.08 -0.86
N ARG A 101 -4.90 12.09 -2.18
CA ARG A 101 -4.35 13.12 -3.03
C ARG A 101 -4.97 14.43 -2.56
N GLN A 102 -4.14 15.33 -2.02
CA GLN A 102 -4.56 16.67 -1.66
C GLN A 102 -4.86 17.41 -2.97
N TYR A 103 -6.14 17.51 -3.31
CA TYR A 103 -6.56 18.34 -4.43
C TYR A 103 -6.37 19.82 -4.08
N SER A 104 -5.85 20.58 -5.03
CA SER A 104 -5.79 22.03 -4.86
C SER A 104 -7.21 22.62 -4.88
N ILE A 105 -7.39 23.80 -4.28
CA ILE A 105 -8.70 24.48 -4.27
C ILE A 105 -9.18 24.76 -5.71
N GLU A 106 -8.25 25.04 -6.64
CA GLU A 106 -8.55 25.26 -8.05
C GLU A 106 -9.04 24.00 -8.75
N GLU A 107 -8.43 22.85 -8.45
CA GLU A 107 -8.87 21.56 -8.95
C GLU A 107 -10.28 21.21 -8.45
N LEU A 108 -10.56 21.42 -7.16
CA LEU A 108 -11.88 21.20 -6.58
C LEU A 108 -12.96 22.10 -7.23
N LYS A 109 -12.63 23.36 -7.53
CA LYS A 109 -13.52 24.26 -8.28
C LYS A 109 -13.83 23.73 -9.68
N SER A 110 -12.79 23.29 -10.41
CA SER A 110 -12.96 22.71 -11.76
C SER A 110 -13.82 21.43 -11.75
N ILE A 111 -13.80 20.68 -10.65
CA ILE A 111 -14.62 19.48 -10.47
C ILE A 111 -16.08 19.88 -10.21
N ALA A 112 -16.32 20.89 -9.35
CA ALA A 112 -17.67 21.41 -9.10
C ALA A 112 -18.34 21.93 -10.39
N ASP A 113 -17.62 22.70 -11.21
CA ASP A 113 -18.16 23.22 -12.48
C ASP A 113 -18.52 22.08 -13.45
N ARG A 114 -17.72 21.00 -13.49
CA ARG A 114 -18.02 19.81 -14.29
C ARG A 114 -19.25 19.06 -13.80
N PHE A 115 -19.50 19.02 -12.49
CA PHE A 115 -20.72 18.42 -11.93
C PHE A 115 -21.97 19.21 -12.32
N GLU A 116 -21.88 20.54 -12.32
CA GLU A 116 -22.98 21.42 -12.74
C GLU A 116 -23.28 21.32 -14.24
N GLN A 117 -22.24 21.26 -15.09
CA GLN A 117 -22.40 21.04 -16.52
C GLN A 117 -23.05 19.69 -16.86
N ARG A 118 -22.83 18.67 -16.04
CA ARG A 118 -23.45 17.34 -16.17
C ARG A 118 -24.87 17.28 -15.58
N GLY A 119 -25.37 18.35 -14.97
CA GLY A 119 -26.69 18.42 -14.33
C GLY A 119 -26.75 17.81 -12.92
N MET A 120 -25.62 17.42 -12.34
CA MET A 120 -25.51 16.88 -10.97
C MET A 120 -25.42 18.04 -9.95
N ASN A 121 -26.48 18.85 -9.92
CA ASN A 121 -26.52 20.12 -9.19
C ASN A 121 -26.49 19.98 -7.66
N LYS A 122 -26.81 18.79 -7.11
CA LYS A 122 -26.74 18.55 -5.65
C LYS A 122 -25.29 18.36 -5.20
N GLU A 123 -24.57 17.49 -5.88
CA GLU A 123 -23.15 17.16 -5.61
C GLU A 123 -22.24 18.37 -5.85
N GLY A 124 -22.49 19.14 -6.93
CA GLY A 124 -21.77 20.38 -7.19
C GLY A 124 -21.94 21.42 -6.06
N LYS A 125 -23.17 21.57 -5.53
CA LYS A 125 -23.45 22.47 -4.40
C LYS A 125 -22.79 22.04 -3.10
N GLU A 126 -22.76 20.73 -2.81
CA GLU A 126 -22.07 20.20 -1.64
C GLU A 126 -20.56 20.44 -1.72
N LEU A 127 -19.97 20.20 -2.89
CA LEU A 127 -18.55 20.44 -3.10
C LEU A 127 -18.19 21.93 -2.98
N ARG A 128 -19.05 22.83 -3.46
CA ARG A 128 -18.88 24.29 -3.28
C ARG A 128 -18.91 24.69 -1.80
N LYS A 129 -19.87 24.18 -1.02
CA LYS A 129 -19.90 24.41 0.44
C LYS A 129 -18.62 23.96 1.11
N HIS A 130 -18.11 22.78 0.74
CA HIS A 130 -16.86 22.27 1.29
C HIS A 130 -15.67 23.18 0.94
N ILE A 131 -15.60 23.67 -0.30
CA ILE A 131 -14.58 24.65 -0.71
C ILE A 131 -14.69 25.94 0.10
N ASP A 132 -15.91 26.45 0.32
CA ASP A 132 -16.15 27.67 1.10
C ASP A 132 -15.73 27.51 2.57
N ASP A 133 -16.00 26.35 3.17
CA ASP A 133 -15.55 26.02 4.52
C ASP A 133 -14.03 25.94 4.61
N MET A 134 -13.36 25.32 3.62
CA MET A 134 -11.89 25.27 3.57
C MET A 134 -11.28 26.67 3.42
N VAL A 135 -11.89 27.54 2.62
CA VAL A 135 -11.44 28.92 2.43
C VAL A 135 -11.72 29.77 3.67
N CYS A 136 -12.87 29.59 4.33
CA CYS A 136 -13.27 30.30 5.53
C CYS A 136 -12.41 29.88 6.74
N ALA A 137 -12.13 28.58 6.89
CA ALA A 137 -11.23 28.06 7.91
C ALA A 137 -9.82 28.64 7.80
N LYS A 138 -9.30 28.83 6.58
CA LYS A 138 -8.01 29.50 6.34
C LYS A 138 -7.99 30.98 6.74
N LYS A 139 -9.16 31.65 6.82
CA LYS A 139 -9.26 33.08 7.15
C LYS A 139 -9.45 33.38 8.64
N LYS A 140 -9.71 32.37 9.47
CA LYS A 140 -9.86 32.55 10.92
C LYS A 140 -8.48 32.54 11.60
N GLY A 141 -7.72 33.60 11.40
CA GLY A 141 -6.61 33.91 12.31
C GLY A 141 -7.19 34.28 13.67
N ILE A 142 -6.72 33.62 14.73
CA ILE A 142 -7.14 33.94 16.10
C ILE A 142 -6.31 35.14 16.56
N ASP A 143 -6.97 36.27 16.84
CA ASP A 143 -6.30 37.44 17.42
C ASP A 143 -6.20 37.26 18.94
N PHE A 144 -5.01 36.90 19.43
CA PHE A 144 -4.76 36.73 20.86
C PHE A 144 -4.63 38.07 21.61
N ARG A 145 -4.40 39.19 20.90
CA ARG A 145 -4.31 40.52 21.52
C ARG A 145 -5.68 41.09 21.89
N HIS A 146 -6.72 40.64 21.19
CA HIS A 146 -8.12 40.96 21.48
C HIS A 146 -8.96 39.67 21.46
N PRO A 147 -8.78 38.79 22.47
CA PRO A 147 -9.39 37.47 22.46
C PRO A 147 -10.93 37.56 22.51
N SER A 148 -11.61 36.68 21.77
CA SER A 148 -13.06 36.60 21.83
C SER A 148 -13.54 36.07 23.20
N PRO A 149 -14.76 36.39 23.65
CA PRO A 149 -15.30 35.89 24.91
C PRO A 149 -15.35 34.36 25.02
N GLU A 150 -15.53 33.69 23.88
CA GLU A 150 -15.50 32.23 23.79
C GLU A 150 -14.07 31.70 24.00
N LEU A 151 -13.08 32.34 23.37
CA LEU A 151 -11.67 31.99 23.50
C LEU A 151 -11.17 32.20 24.94
N MET A 152 -11.61 33.25 25.62
CA MET A 152 -11.28 33.49 27.03
C MET A 152 -11.81 32.36 27.94
N LYS A 153 -13.05 31.90 27.72
CA LYS A 153 -13.63 30.79 28.50
C LYS A 153 -12.91 29.47 28.25
N GLU A 154 -12.59 29.19 26.99
CA GLU A 154 -11.85 27.98 26.61
C GLU A 154 -10.42 28.01 27.18
N GLY A 155 -9.73 29.14 27.07
CA GLY A 155 -8.40 29.34 27.67
C GLY A 155 -8.43 29.07 29.18
N LEU A 156 -9.39 29.65 29.89
CA LEU A 156 -9.54 29.46 31.33
C LEU A 156 -9.78 27.99 31.70
N SER A 157 -10.61 27.27 30.93
CA SER A 157 -10.85 25.83 31.14
C SER A 157 -9.59 24.98 30.96
N ARG A 158 -8.62 25.47 30.17
CA ARG A 158 -7.32 24.82 29.94
C ARG A 158 -6.22 25.38 30.85
N GLY A 159 -6.56 26.29 31.77
CA GLY A 159 -5.63 26.90 32.74
C GLY A 159 -4.81 28.08 32.18
N ILE A 160 -5.21 28.67 31.06
CA ILE A 160 -4.54 29.81 30.42
C ILE A 160 -5.42 31.04 30.59
N ASP A 161 -4.95 32.04 31.34
CA ASP A 161 -5.66 33.30 31.50
C ASP A 161 -5.27 34.29 30.40
N LEU A 162 -6.11 34.37 29.37
CA LEU A 162 -5.96 35.31 28.26
C LEU A 162 -6.29 36.77 28.64
N SER A 163 -6.75 37.03 29.87
CA SER A 163 -6.94 38.38 30.41
C SER A 163 -5.62 39.01 30.86
N ASN A 164 -4.59 38.18 31.07
CA ASN A 164 -3.29 38.62 31.54
C ASN A 164 -2.38 39.01 30.36
N GLU A 165 -1.97 40.28 30.30
CA GLU A 165 -1.13 40.82 29.23
C GLU A 165 0.22 40.08 29.08
N SER A 166 0.76 39.55 30.19
CA SER A 166 2.01 38.77 30.15
C SER A 166 1.82 37.42 29.44
N VAL A 167 0.66 36.80 29.60
CA VAL A 167 0.30 35.54 28.94
C VAL A 167 0.06 35.77 27.46
N VAL A 168 -0.66 36.85 27.11
CA VAL A 168 -0.93 37.24 25.72
C VAL A 168 0.35 37.60 24.95
N ARG A 169 1.35 38.23 25.60
CA ARG A 169 2.65 38.53 24.97
C ARG A 169 3.51 37.29 24.69
N MET A 170 3.25 36.17 25.37
CA MET A 170 3.98 34.91 25.17
C MET A 170 3.36 34.02 24.07
N LEU A 171 2.16 34.34 23.60
CA LEU A 171 1.41 33.63 22.55
C LEU A 171 1.59 34.30 21.19
#